data_AF-A0A1Y4AMS1-F1
#
_entry.id   AF-A0A1Y4AMS1-F1
#
_cell.length_a   1.000
_cell.length_b   1.000
_cell.length_c   1.000
_cell.angle_alpha   90.00
_cell.angle_beta   90.00
_cell.angle_gamma   90.00
#
_symmetry.space_group_name_H-M   'P 1'
#
loop_
_entity.id
_entity.type
_entity.pdbx_description
1 polymer ?
#
loop_
_entity_poly.entity_id
_entity_poly.type
_entity_poly.pdbx_seq_one_letter_code
_entity_poly.pdbx_strand_id
1 'polypeptide(L)'
;MKLGTLIRITMVAGSLLAAAATQAGNPQNERKTMAVTHLTGDDFRTKIYDFERNPGSWKFEGDKPALVDFYASWCGPCKMLAPIIEELGEEYAGRVDIYKVDVDEQQELAALFGVRSIPTLLFIPRDGKPQLAQGAMPRAELRRLIDQLLLGGK
;
A
#
# COMPACT_ATOMS: atom_id res chain seq x y z
N MET A 1 13.49 -21.73 -81.51
CA MET A 1 12.34 -20.96 -80.98
C MET A 1 12.24 -21.19 -79.47
N LYS A 2 12.80 -20.30 -78.64
CA LYS A 2 12.33 -20.03 -77.27
C LYS A 2 12.55 -18.54 -76.98
N LEU A 3 11.43 -17.82 -77.02
CA LEU A 3 11.14 -16.55 -76.34
C LEU A 3 11.72 -16.61 -74.91
N GLY A 4 12.32 -15.60 -74.32
CA GLY A 4 12.01 -14.18 -74.31
C GLY A 4 12.57 -13.64 -72.98
N THR A 5 13.27 -12.53 -73.07
CA THR A 5 13.88 -11.74 -71.98
C THR A 5 12.92 -11.49 -70.83
N LEU A 6 13.38 -11.53 -69.57
CA LEU A 6 12.99 -10.52 -68.57
C LEU A 6 14.01 -10.47 -67.41
N ILE A 7 14.60 -9.29 -67.27
CA ILE A 7 15.49 -8.84 -66.20
C ILE A 7 14.65 -8.45 -64.97
N ARG A 8 15.03 -8.91 -63.77
CA ARG A 8 14.77 -8.25 -62.47
C ARG A 8 15.95 -8.55 -61.54
N ILE A 9 16.94 -7.66 -61.41
CA ILE A 9 17.02 -6.53 -60.45
C ILE A 9 16.94 -6.99 -58.99
N THR A 10 18.14 -7.11 -58.38
CA THR A 10 18.58 -6.75 -57.01
C THR A 10 17.60 -6.82 -55.83
N MET A 11 18.02 -7.43 -54.72
CA MET A 11 18.62 -6.71 -53.60
C MET A 11 19.09 -7.66 -52.48
N VAL A 12 20.19 -7.28 -51.85
CA VAL A 12 20.89 -7.93 -50.74
C VAL A 12 20.29 -7.48 -49.40
N ALA A 13 20.31 -8.40 -48.43
CA ALA A 13 20.36 -8.27 -46.96
C ALA A 13 19.40 -7.31 -46.23
N GLY A 14 18.87 -7.80 -45.11
CA GLY A 14 18.32 -6.96 -44.05
C GLY A 14 17.52 -7.73 -43.02
N SER A 15 18.21 -8.34 -42.05
CA SER A 15 17.59 -8.86 -40.83
C SER A 15 16.85 -7.73 -40.11
N LEU A 16 15.54 -7.85 -39.90
CA LEU A 16 14.82 -7.05 -38.93
C LEU A 16 14.34 -7.95 -37.79
N LEU A 17 15.02 -7.79 -36.65
CA LEU A 17 14.50 -8.08 -35.31
C LEU A 17 13.11 -7.45 -35.18
N ALA A 18 12.09 -8.26 -34.89
CA ALA A 18 10.86 -7.75 -34.31
C ALA A 18 11.16 -7.39 -32.83
N ALA A 19 11.29 -6.09 -32.55
CA ALA A 19 11.39 -5.58 -31.20
C ALA A 19 10.09 -5.88 -30.44
N ALA A 20 10.19 -6.63 -29.34
CA ALA A 20 9.13 -6.76 -28.36
C ALA A 20 8.88 -5.37 -27.73
N ALA A 21 7.70 -4.81 -27.94
CA ALA A 21 7.30 -3.58 -27.29
C ALA A 21 7.05 -3.85 -25.80
N THR A 22 8.00 -3.47 -24.95
CA THR A 22 7.81 -3.34 -23.51
C THR A 22 6.93 -2.12 -23.25
N GLN A 23 5.79 -2.32 -22.58
CA GLN A 23 4.98 -1.21 -22.06
C GLN A 23 5.80 -0.49 -20.97
N ALA A 24 6.18 0.75 -21.23
CA ALA A 24 6.76 1.64 -20.23
C ALA A 24 5.65 2.14 -19.29
N GLY A 25 5.71 1.77 -18.02
CA GLY A 25 4.86 2.33 -16.96
C GLY A 25 5.15 3.82 -16.72
N ASN A 26 4.15 4.53 -16.18
CA ASN A 26 4.21 5.98 -15.92
C ASN A 26 5.08 6.27 -14.67
N PRO A 27 6.20 7.01 -14.78
CA PRO A 27 7.14 7.28 -13.69
C PRO A 27 6.57 8.20 -12.58
N GLN A 28 5.37 8.76 -12.76
CA GLN A 28 4.65 9.50 -11.71
C GLN A 28 3.94 8.57 -10.73
N ASN A 29 3.53 7.37 -11.18
CA ASN A 29 2.84 6.39 -10.33
C ASN A 29 3.80 5.66 -9.36
N GLU A 30 5.10 5.72 -9.63
CA GLU A 30 6.11 5.02 -8.83
C GLU A 30 6.55 5.83 -7.61
N ARG A 31 6.44 7.16 -7.64
CA ARG A 31 6.76 8.03 -6.48
C ARG A 31 5.63 8.14 -5.46
N LYS A 32 4.37 8.03 -5.90
CA LYS A 32 3.18 8.16 -5.05
C LYS A 32 3.02 7.00 -4.05
N THR A 33 3.60 5.85 -4.36
CA THR A 33 3.44 4.59 -3.60
C THR A 33 4.44 4.44 -2.43
N MET A 34 5.35 5.41 -2.22
CA MET A 34 6.46 5.24 -1.26
C MET A 34 6.13 5.68 0.18
N ALA A 35 5.06 6.45 0.40
CA ALA A 35 4.68 6.94 1.73
C ALA A 35 3.84 5.93 2.53
N VAL A 36 3.24 4.95 1.86
CA VAL A 36 2.33 3.97 2.47
C VAL A 36 2.85 2.57 2.15
N THR A 37 3.19 1.80 3.19
CA THR A 37 3.81 0.46 3.01
C THR A 37 2.81 -0.66 3.32
N HIS A 38 2.76 -1.68 2.46
CA HIS A 38 1.98 -2.89 2.73
C HIS A 38 2.75 -3.78 3.72
N LEU A 39 2.07 -4.25 4.77
CA LEU A 39 2.66 -5.12 5.79
C LEU A 39 2.13 -6.55 5.65
N THR A 40 3.06 -7.48 5.66
CA THR A 40 2.80 -8.90 5.97
C THR A 40 2.74 -9.12 7.48
N GLY A 41 2.33 -10.31 7.93
CA GLY A 41 2.41 -10.70 9.34
C GLY A 41 3.83 -10.58 9.91
N ASP A 42 4.85 -10.95 9.13
CA ASP A 42 6.26 -10.86 9.55
C ASP A 42 6.72 -9.41 9.69
N ASP A 43 6.37 -8.55 8.74
CA ASP A 43 6.61 -7.11 8.84
C ASP A 43 5.91 -6.51 10.06
N PHE A 44 4.68 -6.94 10.33
CA PHE A 44 3.90 -6.46 11.47
C PHE A 44 4.56 -6.84 12.80
N ARG A 45 5.08 -8.06 12.95
CA ARG A 45 5.79 -8.47 14.17
C ARG A 45 7.04 -7.63 14.42
N THR A 46 7.78 -7.30 13.35
CA THR A 46 9.05 -6.57 13.47
C THR A 46 8.88 -5.05 13.63
N LYS A 47 7.86 -4.47 12.98
CA LYS A 47 7.67 -3.00 12.93
C LYS A 47 6.59 -2.49 13.89
N ILE A 48 5.63 -3.32 14.27
CA ILE A 48 4.46 -2.91 15.04
C ILE A 48 4.37 -3.64 16.38
N TYR A 49 4.13 -4.95 16.38
CA TYR A 49 3.88 -5.71 17.59
C TYR A 49 4.16 -7.20 17.40
N ASP A 50 5.16 -7.68 18.12
CA ASP A 50 5.52 -9.09 18.20
C ASP A 50 4.54 -9.84 19.13
N PHE A 51 3.45 -10.31 18.53
CA PHE A 51 2.39 -11.07 19.20
C PHE A 51 2.79 -12.50 19.56
N GLU A 52 3.86 -13.03 18.99
CA GLU A 52 4.39 -14.36 19.33
C GLU A 52 5.21 -14.30 20.61
N ARG A 53 6.04 -13.26 20.75
CA ARG A 53 6.86 -13.05 21.94
C ARG A 53 6.08 -12.46 23.11
N ASN A 54 5.08 -11.61 22.84
CA ASN A 54 4.35 -10.88 23.89
C ASN A 54 2.83 -11.10 23.82
N PRO A 55 2.33 -12.35 23.86
CA PRO A 55 0.92 -12.62 23.69
C PRO A 55 0.07 -11.89 24.75
N GLY A 56 -0.87 -11.07 24.30
CA GLY A 56 -1.81 -10.31 25.15
C GLY A 56 -1.22 -9.09 25.86
N SER A 57 0.08 -8.83 25.71
CA SER A 57 0.73 -7.63 26.27
C SER A 57 1.22 -6.73 25.14
N TRP A 58 0.42 -5.73 24.80
CA TRP A 58 0.80 -4.73 23.81
C TRP A 58 2.15 -4.09 24.12
N LYS A 59 3.10 -4.27 23.21
CA LYS A 59 4.39 -3.59 23.19
C LYS A 59 4.64 -3.11 21.77
N PHE A 60 4.61 -1.80 21.59
CA PHE A 60 4.87 -1.20 20.28
C PHE A 60 6.38 -1.23 19.99
N GLU A 61 6.75 -1.71 18.81
CA GLU A 61 8.15 -1.81 18.37
C GLU A 61 8.61 -0.61 17.53
N GLY A 62 7.68 0.25 17.09
CA GLY A 62 8.00 1.39 16.23
C GLY A 62 8.55 2.62 16.97
N ASP A 63 9.38 3.39 16.26
CA ASP A 63 9.95 4.64 16.78
C ASP A 63 9.00 5.84 16.67
N LYS A 64 8.06 5.79 15.73
CA LYS A 64 7.04 6.81 15.45
C LYS A 64 5.64 6.23 15.62
N PRO A 65 4.64 7.04 15.98
CA PRO A 65 3.26 6.58 15.96
C PRO A 65 2.89 6.10 14.56
N ALA A 66 1.94 5.16 14.49
CA ALA A 66 1.57 4.52 13.24
C ALA A 66 0.06 4.47 13.01
N LEU A 67 -0.33 4.48 11.74
CA LEU A 67 -1.68 4.19 11.27
C LEU A 67 -1.64 2.94 10.40
N VAL A 68 -2.48 1.95 10.70
CA VAL A 68 -2.63 0.74 9.86
C VAL A 68 -4.05 0.68 9.30
N ASP A 69 -4.17 0.60 7.98
CA ASP A 69 -5.42 0.40 7.24
C ASP A 69 -5.59 -1.07 6.85
N PHE A 70 -6.54 -1.74 7.51
CA PHE A 70 -6.99 -3.08 7.14
C PHE A 70 -8.01 -2.99 6.02
N TYR A 71 -7.64 -3.47 4.84
CA TYR A 71 -8.41 -3.32 3.60
C TYR A 71 -8.49 -4.64 2.82
N ALA A 72 -9.27 -4.65 1.73
CA ALA A 72 -9.20 -5.66 0.68
C ALA A 72 -9.40 -5.03 -0.70
N SER A 73 -8.88 -5.66 -1.74
CA SER A 73 -8.91 -5.15 -3.11
C SER A 73 -10.32 -5.05 -3.73
N TRP A 74 -11.28 -5.82 -3.22
CA TRP A 74 -12.68 -5.82 -3.68
C TRP A 74 -13.56 -4.81 -2.92
N CYS A 75 -13.06 -4.22 -1.84
CA CYS A 75 -13.83 -3.34 -0.97
C CYS A 75 -13.99 -1.93 -1.58
N GLY A 76 -15.23 -1.59 -1.94
CA GLY A 76 -15.58 -0.27 -2.50
C GLY A 76 -15.18 0.91 -1.59
N PRO A 77 -15.62 0.95 -0.32
CA PRO A 77 -15.23 2.01 0.62
C PRO A 77 -13.71 2.13 0.82
N CYS A 78 -12.99 1.01 0.81
CA CYS A 78 -11.53 1.00 0.92
C CYS A 78 -10.86 1.70 -0.26
N LYS A 79 -11.37 1.50 -1.48
CA LYS A 79 -10.87 2.19 -2.69
C LYS A 79 -11.05 3.71 -2.62
N MET A 80 -12.14 4.18 -2.00
CA MET A 80 -12.36 5.62 -1.77
C MET A 80 -11.41 6.20 -0.71
N LEU A 81 -11.10 5.40 0.32
CA LEU A 81 -10.21 5.81 1.41
C LEU A 81 -8.72 5.78 1.01
N ALA A 82 -8.32 4.88 0.12
CA ALA A 82 -6.93 4.72 -0.33
C ALA A 82 -6.24 6.03 -0.78
N PRO A 83 -6.80 6.84 -1.70
CA PRO A 83 -6.15 8.09 -2.11
C PRO A 83 -6.03 9.11 -0.96
N ILE A 84 -6.97 9.10 -0.01
CA ILE A 84 -6.92 9.96 1.19
C ILE A 84 -5.75 9.52 2.08
N ILE A 85 -5.57 8.22 2.27
CA ILE A 85 -4.46 7.65 3.06
C ILE A 85 -3.12 7.99 2.40
N GLU A 86 -3.01 7.90 1.08
CA GLU A 86 -1.79 8.28 0.34
C GLU A 86 -1.44 9.77 0.55
N GLU A 87 -2.40 10.67 0.38
CA GLU A 87 -2.20 12.11 0.59
C GLU A 87 -1.77 12.43 2.03
N LEU A 88 -2.41 11.79 3.01
CA LEU A 88 -2.04 11.99 4.42
C LEU A 88 -0.68 11.34 4.73
N GLY A 89 -0.32 10.24 4.06
CA GLY A 89 1.02 9.64 4.17
C GLY A 89 2.10 10.62 3.75
N GLU A 90 1.88 11.38 2.69
CA GLU A 90 2.76 12.46 2.28
C GLU A 90 2.76 13.63 3.28
N GLU A 91 1.58 14.08 3.75
CA GLU A 91 1.44 15.18 4.72
C GLU A 91 2.13 14.89 6.08
N TYR A 92 2.08 13.64 6.53
CA TYR A 92 2.65 13.20 7.80
C TYR A 92 4.00 12.48 7.66
N ALA A 93 4.61 12.49 6.48
CA ALA A 93 5.90 11.86 6.23
C ALA A 93 6.94 12.27 7.30
N GLY A 94 7.58 11.26 7.89
CA GLY A 94 8.57 11.45 8.98
C GLY A 94 7.98 11.71 10.37
N ARG A 95 6.66 11.90 10.51
CA ARG A 95 5.97 12.10 11.79
C ARG A 95 5.07 10.93 12.19
N VAL A 96 4.39 10.34 11.22
CA VAL A 96 3.52 9.17 11.38
C VAL A 96 3.88 8.16 10.30
N ASP A 97 4.04 6.90 10.68
CA ASP A 97 4.22 5.83 9.70
C ASP A 97 2.84 5.26 9.30
N ILE A 98 2.56 5.21 7.99
CA ILE A 98 1.28 4.75 7.47
C ILE A 98 1.45 3.43 6.72
N TYR A 99 0.63 2.46 7.10
CA TYR A 99 0.70 1.09 6.64
C TYR A 99 -0.66 0.59 6.16
N LYS A 100 -0.62 -0.45 5.31
CA LYS A 100 -1.80 -1.18 4.87
C LYS A 100 -1.63 -2.67 5.11
N VAL A 101 -2.71 -3.35 5.48
CA VAL A 101 -2.76 -4.81 5.63
C VAL A 101 -3.92 -5.32 4.78
N ASP A 102 -3.63 -6.20 3.83
CA ASP A 102 -4.68 -6.90 3.09
C ASP A 102 -5.23 -8.04 3.95
N VAL A 103 -6.52 -7.98 4.28
CA VAL A 103 -7.15 -8.95 5.17
C VAL A 103 -7.36 -10.32 4.51
N ASP A 104 -7.38 -10.39 3.18
CA ASP A 104 -7.50 -11.67 2.47
C ASP A 104 -6.18 -12.46 2.56
N GLU A 105 -5.05 -11.74 2.54
CA GLU A 105 -3.71 -12.32 2.67
C GLU A 105 -3.29 -12.54 4.14
N GLN A 106 -3.74 -11.68 5.05
CA GLN A 106 -3.31 -11.66 6.46
C GLN A 106 -4.48 -11.94 7.42
N GLN A 107 -5.20 -13.04 7.18
CA GLN A 107 -6.44 -13.39 7.91
C GLN A 107 -6.22 -13.55 9.42
N GLU A 108 -5.13 -14.19 9.84
CA GLU A 108 -4.82 -14.40 11.25
C GLU A 108 -4.53 -13.07 11.97
N LEU A 109 -3.77 -12.19 11.31
CA LEU A 109 -3.47 -10.85 11.81
C LEU A 109 -4.74 -10.01 11.93
N ALA A 110 -5.61 -10.04 10.91
CA ALA A 110 -6.91 -9.38 10.94
C ALA A 110 -7.78 -9.90 12.11
N ALA A 111 -7.79 -11.22 12.33
CA ALA A 111 -8.51 -11.85 13.44
C ALA A 111 -7.95 -11.47 14.81
N LEU A 112 -6.61 -11.37 14.96
CA LEU A 112 -5.93 -10.97 16.19
C LEU A 112 -6.37 -9.57 16.65
N PHE A 113 -6.55 -8.64 15.72
CA PHE A 113 -7.04 -7.29 16.00
C PHE A 113 -8.58 -7.18 15.99
N GLY A 114 -9.29 -8.30 15.83
CA GLY A 114 -10.75 -8.32 15.84
C GLY A 114 -11.38 -7.58 14.66
N VAL A 115 -10.71 -7.52 13.50
CA VAL A 115 -11.24 -6.90 12.28
C VAL A 115 -12.40 -7.75 11.77
N ARG A 116 -13.62 -7.19 11.82
CA ARG A 116 -14.87 -7.86 11.36
C ARG A 116 -15.49 -7.20 10.13
N SER A 117 -15.06 -5.98 9.82
CA SER A 117 -15.50 -5.21 8.68
C SER A 117 -14.32 -4.39 8.14
N ILE A 118 -14.37 -4.05 6.86
CA ILE A 118 -13.33 -3.25 6.21
C ILE A 118 -13.96 -2.03 5.51
N PRO A 119 -13.26 -0.88 5.48
CA PRO A 119 -11.94 -0.67 6.09
C PRO A 119 -12.01 -0.60 7.62
N THR A 120 -10.95 -1.03 8.28
CA THR A 120 -10.74 -0.80 9.72
C THR A 120 -9.38 -0.15 9.90
N LEU A 121 -9.34 0.94 10.67
CA LEU A 121 -8.13 1.72 10.92
C LEU A 121 -7.66 1.48 12.36
N LEU A 122 -6.38 1.17 12.52
CA LEU A 122 -5.72 1.02 13.81
C LEU A 122 -4.75 2.18 14.02
N PHE A 123 -5.06 3.02 14.99
CA PHE A 123 -4.25 4.16 15.42
C PHE A 123 -3.34 3.71 16.56
N ILE A 124 -2.04 3.84 16.36
CA ILE A 124 -1.02 3.36 17.29
C ILE A 124 -0.21 4.55 17.78
N PRO A 125 -0.54 5.13 18.96
CA PRO A 125 0.27 6.20 19.53
C PRO A 125 1.66 5.67 19.89
N ARG A 126 2.64 6.57 19.97
CA ARG A 126 4.00 6.17 20.39
C ARG A 126 3.98 5.56 21.80
N ASP A 127 3.13 6.10 22.67
CA ASP A 127 2.95 5.65 24.03
C ASP A 127 1.47 5.36 24.30
N GLY A 128 1.19 4.24 24.98
CA GLY A 128 -0.16 3.82 25.30
C GLY A 128 -0.67 2.68 24.43
N LYS A 129 -1.99 2.50 24.43
CA LYS A 129 -2.67 1.40 23.73
C LYS A 129 -3.20 1.87 22.37
N PRO A 130 -3.21 0.99 21.36
CA PRO A 130 -3.75 1.34 20.06
C PRO A 130 -5.28 1.40 20.11
N GLN A 131 -5.87 2.13 19.17
CA GLN A 131 -7.30 2.38 19.09
C GLN A 131 -7.81 2.04 17.69
N LEU A 132 -8.98 1.40 17.62
CA LEU A 132 -9.63 1.02 16.37
C LEU A 132 -10.73 2.02 15.99
N ALA A 133 -10.80 2.36 14.70
CA ALA A 133 -11.96 3.00 14.10
C ALA A 133 -12.44 2.16 12.90
N GLN A 134 -13.75 1.95 12.79
CA GLN A 134 -14.34 1.15 11.73
C GLN A 134 -14.99 2.03 10.67
N GLY A 135 -14.84 1.63 9.40
CA GLY A 135 -15.48 2.27 8.26
C GLY A 135 -14.64 3.37 7.61
N ALA A 136 -15.02 3.70 6.39
CA ALA A 136 -14.44 4.83 5.67
C ALA A 136 -14.93 6.15 6.25
N MET A 137 -14.07 7.17 6.23
CA MET A 137 -14.39 8.50 6.74
C MET A 137 -13.84 9.59 5.83
N PRO A 138 -14.39 10.82 5.86
CA PRO A 138 -13.85 11.94 5.10
C PRO A 138 -12.42 12.28 5.51
N ARG A 139 -11.62 12.83 4.58
CA ARG A 139 -10.23 13.27 4.80
C ARG A 139 -10.08 14.15 6.04
N ALA A 140 -10.98 15.11 6.24
CA ALA A 140 -10.93 16.02 7.37
C ALA A 140 -11.06 15.29 8.72
N GLU A 141 -11.92 14.26 8.78
CA GLU A 141 -12.10 13.46 9.99
C GLU A 141 -10.91 12.55 10.24
N LEU A 142 -10.39 11.89 9.19
CA LEU A 142 -9.18 11.06 9.33
C LEU A 142 -7.98 11.88 9.80
N ARG A 143 -7.77 13.06 9.22
CA ARG A 143 -6.73 14.01 9.65
C ARG A 143 -6.89 14.40 11.13
N ARG A 144 -8.12 14.73 11.55
CA ARG A 144 -8.44 15.06 12.94
C ARG A 144 -8.09 13.91 13.89
N LEU A 145 -8.41 12.67 13.53
CA LEU A 145 -8.07 11.50 14.34
C LEU A 145 -6.56 11.24 14.39
N ILE A 146 -5.84 11.41 13.28
CA ILE A 146 -4.37 11.34 13.29
C ILE A 146 -3.79 12.36 14.27
N ASP A 147 -4.19 13.63 14.17
CA ASP A 147 -3.69 14.70 15.05
C ASP A 147 -4.01 14.42 16.53
N GLN A 148 -5.24 14.00 16.81
CA GLN A 148 -5.72 13.78 18.18
C GLN A 148 -5.10 12.52 18.81
N LEU A 149 -5.06 11.41 18.07
CA LEU A 149 -4.70 10.10 18.63
C LEU A 149 -3.22 9.78 18.52
N LEU A 150 -2.53 10.31 17.50
CA LEU A 150 -1.13 9.96 17.23
C LEU A 150 -0.16 11.07 17.62
N LEU A 151 -0.59 12.34 17.59
CA LEU A 151 0.28 13.50 17.81
C LEU A 151 -0.08 14.31 19.06
N GLY A 152 -1.06 13.85 19.85
CA GLY A 152 -1.38 14.42 21.15
C GLY A 152 -2.18 15.72 21.12
N GLY A 153 -2.91 15.99 20.02
CA GLY A 153 -3.94 17.04 19.91
C GLY A 153 -3.53 18.40 20.50
N LYS A 154 -2.79 19.20 19.73
CA LYS A 154 -2.60 20.64 20.02
C LYS A 154 -3.53 21.49 19.17
#